data_AF-A0A2E0ZGI8-F1
#
_entry.id   AF-A0A2E0ZGI8-F1
#
_cell.length_a   1.000
_cell.length_b   1.000
_cell.length_c   1.000
_cell.angle_alpha   90.00
_cell.angle_beta   90.00
_cell.angle_gamma   90.00
#
_symmetry.space_group_name_H-M   'P 1'
#
loop_
_entity.id
_entity.type
_entity.pdbx_description
1 polymer ?
#
loop_
_entity_poly.entity_id
_entity_poly.type
_entity_poly.pdbx_seq_one_letter_code
_entity_poly.pdbx_strand_id
1 'polypeptide(L)'
;MTMINSQATTQPDRNQWIQIGLVAAITSILAVLMTQWLAIAIWPDIALFKPLDSYPRTALFTAVPTAVATALFAWLAAHKPQPVQTFLRISAVVLLLSFIPDYLLPVPYKTILASSVAAFMHLVAAAVIVTMLVVGYRQRIA
;
A
#
# COMPACT_ATOMS: atom_id res chain seq x y z
N MET A 1 -30.86 -37.44 3.38
CA MET A 1 -30.66 -36.12 2.71
C MET A 1 -29.93 -35.22 3.70
N THR A 2 -28.60 -35.18 3.63
CA THR A 2 -27.78 -34.41 4.57
C THR A 2 -27.65 -32.99 4.01
N MET A 3 -28.36 -32.03 4.59
CA MET A 3 -28.19 -30.62 4.22
C MET A 3 -26.83 -30.16 4.73
N ILE A 4 -25.87 -30.03 3.82
CA ILE A 4 -24.61 -29.33 4.08
C ILE A 4 -25.00 -27.87 4.29
N ASN A 5 -25.09 -27.49 5.56
CA ASN A 5 -25.34 -26.14 6.00
C ASN A 5 -24.09 -25.33 5.65
N SER A 6 -24.03 -24.85 4.40
CA SER A 6 -22.96 -23.97 3.91
C SER A 6 -23.20 -22.62 4.58
N GLN A 7 -22.68 -22.45 5.79
CA GLN A 7 -22.63 -21.13 6.41
C GLN A 7 -21.84 -20.22 5.46
N ALA A 8 -22.54 -19.28 4.82
CA ALA A 8 -21.91 -18.21 4.09
C ALA A 8 -21.01 -17.46 5.08
N THR A 9 -19.71 -17.70 5.01
CA THR A 9 -18.73 -17.03 5.86
C THR A 9 -18.73 -15.56 5.49
N THR A 10 -19.15 -14.71 6.43
CA THR A 10 -19.23 -13.26 6.26
C THR A 10 -17.86 -12.56 6.28
N GLN A 11 -16.79 -13.32 6.44
CA GLN A 11 -15.41 -12.83 6.51
C GLN A 11 -14.46 -13.71 5.70
N PRO A 12 -13.44 -13.11 5.06
CA PRO A 12 -12.44 -13.89 4.36
C PRO A 12 -11.63 -14.76 5.32
N ASP A 13 -11.29 -15.97 4.89
CA ASP A 13 -10.39 -16.85 5.64
C ASP A 13 -8.92 -16.38 5.54
N ARG A 14 -8.03 -17.06 6.27
CA ARG A 14 -6.60 -16.73 6.30
C ARG A 14 -5.94 -16.80 4.92
N ASN A 15 -6.26 -17.81 4.11
CA ASN A 15 -5.67 -17.98 2.78
C ASN A 15 -6.14 -16.88 1.83
N GLN A 16 -7.41 -16.48 1.93
CA GLN A 16 -7.95 -15.36 1.16
C GLN A 16 -7.29 -14.04 1.54
N TRP A 17 -7.04 -13.78 2.84
CA TRP A 17 -6.28 -12.59 3.26
C TRP A 17 -4.84 -12.60 2.75
N ILE A 18 -4.17 -13.75 2.75
CA ILE A 18 -2.83 -13.89 2.18
C ILE A 18 -2.86 -13.57 0.68
N GLN A 19 -3.84 -14.08 -0.07
CA GLN A 19 -3.98 -13.78 -1.50
C GLN A 19 -4.25 -12.30 -1.76
N ILE A 20 -5.17 -11.68 -1.01
CA ILE A 20 -5.49 -10.25 -1.12
C ILE A 20 -4.23 -9.40 -0.86
N GLY A 21 -3.50 -9.71 0.22
CA GLY A 21 -2.26 -9.01 0.56
C GLY A 21 -1.16 -9.19 -0.46
N LEU A 22 -1.01 -10.41 -1.01
CA LEU A 22 0.00 -10.71 -2.03
C LEU A 22 -0.28 -9.95 -3.33
N VAL A 23 -1.54 -9.94 -3.79
CA VAL A 23 -1.95 -9.16 -4.97
C VAL A 23 -1.70 -7.68 -4.73
N ALA A 24 -2.11 -7.14 -3.58
CA ALA A 24 -1.87 -5.74 -3.24
C ALA A 24 -0.36 -5.41 -3.22
N ALA A 25 0.48 -6.29 -2.66
CA ALA A 25 1.92 -6.08 -2.59
C ALA A 25 2.55 -6.09 -3.99
N ILE A 26 2.25 -7.08 -4.82
CA ILE A 26 2.81 -7.17 -6.17
C ILE A 26 2.38 -5.95 -7.00
N THR A 27 1.09 -5.64 -7.02
CA THR A 27 0.57 -4.54 -7.84
C THR A 27 1.10 -3.18 -7.38
N SER A 28 1.20 -2.94 -6.07
CA SER A 28 1.75 -1.68 -5.54
C SER A 28 3.25 -1.55 -5.81
N ILE A 29 4.04 -2.61 -5.62
CA ILE A 29 5.46 -2.61 -5.96
C ILE A 29 5.64 -2.26 -7.43
N LEU A 30 4.94 -2.94 -8.34
CA LEU A 30 5.05 -2.66 -9.78
C LEU A 30 4.68 -1.21 -10.11
N ALA A 31 3.60 -0.68 -9.54
CA ALA A 31 3.17 0.70 -9.78
C ALA A 31 4.20 1.73 -9.28
N VAL A 32 4.76 1.50 -8.09
CA VAL A 32 5.75 2.40 -7.48
C VAL A 32 7.08 2.34 -8.23
N LEU A 33 7.56 1.14 -8.60
CA LEU A 33 8.79 1.00 -9.39
C LEU A 33 8.65 1.61 -10.79
N MET A 34 7.48 1.47 -11.42
CA MET A 34 7.19 2.15 -12.69
C MET A 34 7.22 3.67 -12.54
N THR A 35 6.66 4.19 -11.44
CA THR A 35 6.68 5.63 -11.12
C THR A 35 8.11 6.13 -10.91
N GLN A 36 8.92 5.39 -10.14
CA GLN A 36 10.35 5.71 -9.94
C GLN A 36 11.12 5.71 -11.24
N TRP A 37 10.95 4.66 -12.05
CA TRP A 37 11.61 4.51 -13.34
C TRP A 37 11.30 5.69 -14.27
N LEU A 38 10.02 6.05 -14.38
CA LEU A 38 9.59 7.18 -15.20
C LEU A 38 10.14 8.51 -14.68
N ALA A 39 10.12 8.73 -13.36
CA ALA A 39 10.64 9.95 -12.76
C ALA A 39 12.15 10.11 -13.00
N ILE A 40 12.93 9.04 -12.86
CA ILE A 40 14.37 9.05 -13.14
C ILE A 40 14.65 9.25 -14.64
N ALA A 41 13.83 8.68 -15.52
CA ALA A 41 13.97 8.89 -16.96
C ALA A 41 13.76 10.37 -17.36
N ILE A 42 12.87 11.08 -16.66
CA ILE A 42 12.58 12.51 -16.92
C ILE A 42 13.61 13.42 -16.21
N TRP A 43 13.98 13.09 -14.97
CA TRP A 43 14.92 13.87 -14.15
C TRP A 43 16.04 12.99 -13.59
N PRO A 44 17.10 12.71 -14.36
CA PRO A 44 18.15 11.76 -13.97
C PRO A 44 18.82 12.06 -12.64
N ASP A 45 19.01 13.35 -12.32
CA ASP A 45 19.69 13.79 -11.10
C ASP A 45 18.98 13.36 -9.81
N ILE A 46 17.66 13.08 -9.86
CA ILE A 46 16.93 12.62 -8.67
C ILE A 46 17.35 11.20 -8.26
N ALA A 47 18.03 10.44 -9.12
CA ALA A 47 18.56 9.12 -8.77
C ALA A 47 19.67 9.20 -7.70
N LEU A 48 20.27 10.37 -7.49
CA LEU A 48 21.22 10.61 -6.39
C LEU A 48 20.51 10.73 -5.04
N PHE A 49 19.21 11.05 -5.04
CA PHE A 49 18.42 11.16 -3.82
C PHE A 49 18.25 9.78 -3.20
N LYS A 50 18.73 9.61 -1.96
CA LYS A 50 18.84 8.30 -1.31
C LYS A 50 17.54 7.46 -1.34
N PRO A 51 16.33 7.99 -1.15
CA PRO A 51 15.10 7.19 -1.28
C PRO A 51 14.85 6.64 -2.70
N LEU A 52 15.42 7.26 -3.73
CA LEU A 52 15.22 6.91 -5.14
C LEU A 52 16.43 6.22 -5.77
N ASP A 53 17.52 6.03 -5.03
CA ASP A 53 18.78 5.45 -5.54
C ASP A 53 18.73 3.93 -5.80
N SER A 54 17.67 3.25 -5.34
CA SER A 54 17.62 1.79 -5.26
C SER A 54 16.22 1.24 -5.42
N TYR A 55 15.96 0.54 -6.53
CA TYR A 55 14.69 -0.17 -6.77
C TYR A 55 14.39 -1.25 -5.72
N PRO A 56 15.35 -2.09 -5.27
CA PRO A 56 15.09 -3.04 -4.19
C PRO A 56 14.66 -2.37 -2.87
N ARG A 57 15.26 -1.22 -2.55
CA ARG A 57 14.88 -0.43 -1.38
C ARG A 57 13.43 0.05 -1.51
N THR A 58 13.08 0.64 -2.65
CA THR A 58 11.71 1.07 -2.94
C THR A 58 10.71 -0.08 -2.81
N ALA A 59 11.04 -1.25 -3.34
CA ALA A 59 10.19 -2.43 -3.23
C ALA A 59 9.97 -2.85 -1.77
N LEU A 60 11.02 -2.87 -0.94
CA LEU A 60 10.92 -3.18 0.49
C LEU A 60 10.08 -2.15 1.25
N PHE A 61 10.31 -0.85 1.00
CA PHE A 61 9.53 0.24 1.59
C PHE A 61 8.07 0.26 1.11
N THR A 62 7.72 -0.47 0.05
CA THR A 62 6.33 -0.67 -0.39
C THR A 62 5.72 -1.95 0.20
N ALA A 63 6.50 -3.04 0.21
CA ALA A 63 6.06 -4.35 0.68
C ALA A 63 5.71 -4.35 2.17
N VAL A 64 6.57 -3.74 3.00
CA VAL A 64 6.37 -3.75 4.46
C VAL A 64 5.09 -3.01 4.87
N PRO A 65 4.82 -1.76 4.42
CA PRO A 65 3.55 -1.10 4.69
C PRO A 65 2.35 -1.85 4.12
N THR A 66 2.48 -2.49 2.95
CA THR A 66 1.39 -3.29 2.38
C THR A 66 1.03 -4.47 3.28
N ALA A 67 2.02 -5.18 3.82
CA ALA A 67 1.80 -6.28 4.76
C ALA A 67 1.12 -5.79 6.05
N VAL A 68 1.58 -4.66 6.61
CA VAL A 68 0.96 -4.03 7.78
C VAL A 68 -0.48 -3.60 7.50
N ALA A 69 -0.74 -2.96 6.35
CA ALA A 69 -2.08 -2.54 5.94
C ALA A 69 -3.02 -3.74 5.75
N THR A 70 -2.51 -4.84 5.17
CA THR A 70 -3.26 -6.10 5.03
C THR A 70 -3.66 -6.66 6.39
N ALA A 71 -2.71 -6.77 7.32
CA ALA A 71 -2.95 -7.28 8.66
C ALA A 71 -3.93 -6.38 9.45
N LEU A 72 -3.75 -5.06 9.37
CA LEU A 72 -4.66 -4.08 9.97
C LEU A 72 -6.06 -4.23 9.41
N PHE A 73 -6.21 -4.36 8.10
CA PHE A 73 -7.53 -4.46 7.48
C PHE A 73 -8.22 -5.78 7.81
N ALA A 74 -7.47 -6.88 7.86
CA ALA A 74 -7.98 -8.17 8.35
C ALA A 74 -8.47 -8.07 9.81
N TRP A 75 -7.70 -7.41 10.68
CA TRP A 75 -8.12 -7.17 12.07
C TRP A 75 -9.38 -6.29 12.15
N LEU A 76 -9.44 -5.22 11.37
CA LEU A 76 -10.63 -4.37 11.29
C LEU A 76 -11.84 -5.16 10.79
N ALA A 77 -11.70 -6.00 9.77
CA ALA A 77 -12.79 -6.83 9.27
C ALA A 77 -13.34 -7.77 10.35
N ALA A 78 -12.49 -8.27 11.24
CA ALA A 78 -12.88 -9.15 12.34
C ALA A 78 -13.56 -8.44 13.53
N HIS A 79 -13.23 -7.18 13.82
CA HIS A 79 -13.64 -6.49 15.06
C HIS A 79 -14.47 -5.20 14.85
N LYS A 80 -14.45 -4.70 13.62
CA LYS A 80 -15.14 -3.57 12.99
C LYS A 80 -16.62 -3.75 12.62
N PRO A 81 -17.62 -2.98 13.11
CA PRO A 81 -18.92 -2.93 12.42
C PRO A 81 -18.82 -2.29 11.03
N GLN A 82 -17.90 -1.34 10.83
CA GLN A 82 -17.68 -0.63 9.57
C GLN A 82 -16.18 -0.66 9.18
N PRO A 83 -15.65 -1.84 8.80
CA PRO A 83 -14.22 -2.06 8.63
C PRO A 83 -13.64 -1.23 7.47
N VAL A 84 -14.34 -1.17 6.33
CA VAL A 84 -13.89 -0.42 5.14
C VAL A 84 -13.76 1.07 5.44
N GLN A 85 -14.79 1.68 6.04
CA GLN A 85 -14.78 3.12 6.30
C GLN A 85 -13.71 3.49 7.34
N THR A 86 -13.51 2.64 8.35
CA THR A 86 -12.45 2.81 9.35
C THR A 86 -11.07 2.70 8.70
N PHE A 87 -10.86 1.68 7.86
CA PHE A 87 -9.61 1.49 7.12
C PHE A 87 -9.28 2.69 6.23
N LEU A 88 -10.25 3.19 5.45
CA LEU A 88 -10.05 4.36 4.59
C LEU A 88 -9.62 5.61 5.38
N ARG A 89 -10.22 5.85 6.55
CA ARG A 89 -9.82 6.97 7.43
C ARG A 89 -8.39 6.82 7.93
N ILE A 90 -8.02 5.62 8.40
CA ILE A 90 -6.65 5.34 8.86
C ILE A 90 -5.67 5.50 7.71
N SER A 91 -5.96 4.93 6.54
CA SER A 91 -5.10 5.04 5.36
C SER A 91 -4.90 6.48 4.91
N ALA A 92 -5.94 7.32 4.97
CA ALA A 92 -5.81 8.75 4.69
C ALA A 92 -4.87 9.46 5.69
N VAL A 93 -5.00 9.18 6.99
CA VAL A 93 -4.11 9.73 8.02
C VAL A 93 -2.67 9.25 7.83
N VAL A 94 -2.48 7.95 7.60
CA VAL A 94 -1.16 7.35 7.37
C VAL A 94 -0.49 7.92 6.12
N LEU A 95 -1.24 8.13 5.03
CA LEU A 95 -0.74 8.80 3.83
C LEU A 95 -0.22 10.20 4.15
N LEU A 96 -1.01 11.02 4.86
CA LEU A 96 -0.57 12.37 5.24
C LEU A 96 0.68 12.34 6.12
N LEU A 97 0.74 11.42 7.08
CA LEU A 97 1.92 11.24 7.94
C LEU A 97 3.14 10.76 7.15
N SER A 98 2.95 9.97 6.09
CA SER A 98 4.04 9.45 5.26
C SER A 98 4.78 10.52 4.47
N PHE A 99 4.17 11.69 4.26
CA PHE A 99 4.84 12.83 3.62
C PHE A 99 5.83 13.56 4.55
N ILE A 100 5.68 13.41 5.87
CA ILE A 100 6.54 14.09 6.84
C ILE A 100 8.02 13.71 6.61
N PRO A 101 8.39 12.41 6.54
CA PRO A 101 9.75 12.01 6.20
C PRO A 101 10.32 12.67 4.95
N ASP A 102 9.52 12.81 3.88
CA ASP A 102 9.98 13.29 2.58
C ASP A 102 10.46 14.75 2.61
N TYR A 103 9.81 15.58 3.44
CA TYR A 103 10.14 17.01 3.54
C TYR A 103 10.99 17.35 4.77
N LEU A 104 10.81 16.63 5.89
CA LEU A 104 11.44 16.99 7.17
C LEU A 104 12.81 16.32 7.38
N LEU A 105 13.03 15.09 6.89
CA LEU A 105 14.29 14.39 7.17
C LEU A 105 15.46 15.00 6.38
N PRO A 106 16.64 15.18 7.00
CA PRO A 106 17.85 15.59 6.30
C PRO A 106 18.46 14.36 5.62
N VAL A 107 18.34 14.30 4.30
CA VAL A 107 18.81 13.17 3.49
C VAL A 107 19.74 13.70 2.38
N PRO A 108 20.82 12.98 2.02
CA PRO A 108 21.72 13.40 0.95
C PRO A 108 20.98 13.65 -0.38
N TYR A 109 21.42 14.67 -1.12
CA TYR A 109 20.84 15.08 -2.42
C TYR A 109 19.36 15.42 -2.37
N LYS A 110 18.84 15.81 -1.19
CA LYS A 110 17.46 16.27 -1.05
C LYS A 110 17.27 17.59 -1.80
N THR A 111 16.35 17.57 -2.76
CA THR A 111 15.79 18.75 -3.42
C THR A 111 14.28 18.75 -3.24
N ILE A 112 13.63 19.90 -3.42
CA ILE A 112 12.16 19.97 -3.39
C ILE A 112 11.56 19.01 -4.41
N LEU A 113 12.13 18.95 -5.62
CA LEU A 113 11.69 18.03 -6.67
C LEU A 113 11.80 16.56 -6.24
N ALA A 114 12.95 16.14 -5.73
CA ALA A 114 13.17 14.74 -5.32
C ALA A 114 12.27 14.35 -4.14
N SER A 115 12.07 15.25 -3.17
CA SER A 115 11.11 15.08 -2.08
C SER A 115 9.67 14.97 -2.59
N SER A 116 9.27 15.80 -3.56
CA SER A 116 7.93 15.74 -4.15
C SER A 116 7.69 14.47 -4.96
N VAL A 117 8.71 13.95 -5.66
CA VAL A 117 8.63 12.63 -6.32
C VAL A 117 8.47 11.50 -5.30
N ALA A 118 9.23 11.51 -4.21
CA ALA A 118 9.07 10.52 -3.15
C ALA A 118 7.68 10.59 -2.49
N ALA A 119 7.18 11.79 -2.18
CA ALA A 119 5.82 11.98 -1.66
C ALA A 119 4.75 11.49 -2.66
N PHE A 120 4.95 11.73 -3.95
CA PHE A 120 4.06 11.22 -4.99
C PHE A 120 4.07 9.69 -5.07
N MET A 121 5.22 9.05 -4.90
CA MET A 121 5.32 7.59 -4.84
C MET A 121 4.54 7.01 -3.64
N HIS A 122 4.52 7.70 -2.48
CA HIS A 122 3.65 7.32 -1.36
C HIS A 122 2.17 7.40 -1.72
N LEU A 123 1.75 8.43 -2.45
CA LEU A 123 0.38 8.55 -2.94
C LEU A 123 0.00 7.40 -3.89
N VAL A 124 0.88 7.07 -4.84
CA VAL A 124 0.69 5.93 -5.76
C VAL A 124 0.57 4.61 -4.98
N ALA A 125 1.49 4.38 -4.04
CA ALA A 125 1.47 3.20 -3.18
C ALA A 125 0.14 3.10 -2.42
N ALA A 126 -0.24 4.17 -1.70
CA ALA A 126 -1.48 4.19 -0.92
C ALA A 126 -2.72 3.96 -1.78
N ALA A 127 -2.81 4.61 -2.95
CA ALA A 127 -3.94 4.45 -3.86
C ALA A 127 -4.08 3.00 -4.33
N VAL A 128 -2.99 2.37 -4.76
CA VAL A 128 -2.99 0.98 -5.24
C VAL A 128 -3.26 0.00 -4.11
N ILE A 129 -2.55 0.11 -2.98
CA ILE A 129 -2.73 -0.76 -1.81
C ILE A 129 -4.18 -0.72 -1.34
N VAL A 130 -4.71 0.48 -1.08
CA VAL A 130 -6.08 0.64 -0.57
C VAL A 130 -7.10 0.08 -1.56
N THR A 131 -6.94 0.36 -2.85
CA THR A 131 -7.85 -0.14 -3.89
C THR A 131 -7.83 -1.67 -3.93
N MET A 132 -6.66 -2.29 -4.01
CA MET A 132 -6.52 -3.75 -4.11
C MET A 132 -7.06 -4.45 -2.87
N LEU A 133 -6.77 -3.92 -1.68
CA LEU A 133 -7.26 -4.48 -0.43
C LEU A 133 -8.78 -4.36 -0.33
N VAL A 134 -9.37 -3.20 -0.62
CA VAL A 134 -10.82 -2.98 -0.51
C VAL A 134 -11.59 -3.76 -1.57
N VAL A 135 -11.12 -3.78 -2.82
CA VAL A 135 -11.74 -4.56 -3.90
C VAL A 135 -11.65 -6.04 -3.60
N GLY A 136 -10.45 -6.54 -3.23
CA GLY A 136 -10.24 -7.93 -2.87
C GLY A 136 -11.12 -8.38 -1.71
N TYR A 137 -11.25 -7.56 -0.66
CA TYR A 137 -12.17 -7.82 0.44
C TYR A 137 -13.63 -7.91 -0.01
N ARG A 138 -14.12 -6.93 -0.78
CA ARG A 138 -15.52 -6.89 -1.27
C ARG A 138 -15.86 -8.09 -2.15
N GLN A 139 -14.94 -8.55 -2.98
CA GLN A 139 -15.13 -9.72 -3.85
C GLN A 139 -15.25 -11.05 -3.10
N ARG A 140 -14.79 -11.13 -1.84
CA ARG A 140 -14.83 -12.36 -1.04
C ARG A 140 -16.01 -12.46 -0.09
N ILE A 141 -16.68 -11.33 0.18
CA ILE A 141 -17.84 -11.25 1.07
C ILE A 141 -19.17 -11.05 0.33
N ALA A 142 -19.10 -10.78 -0.98
CA ALA A 142 -20.24 -10.72 -1.89
C ALA A 142 -20.60 -12.13 -2.38
#